data_AF-A0A354FK26-F1
#
_entry.id   AF-A0A354FK26-F1
#
_cell.length_a   1.000
_cell.length_b   1.000
_cell.length_c   1.000
_cell.angle_alpha   90.00
_cell.angle_beta   90.00
_cell.angle_gamma   90.00
#
_symmetry.space_group_name_H-M   'P 1'
#
loop_
_entity.id
_entity.type
_entity.pdbx_description
1 polymer ?
#
loop_
_entity_poly.entity_id
_entity_poly.type
_entity_poly.pdbx_seq_one_letter_code
_entity_poly.pdbx_strand_id
1 'polypeptide(L)' 'FMGMGEPFHNYANVMRALEIFTDEYGFNFSQRRITVSTSGLLPQIRKFGQERVKANLAVSLNG' A
#
# COMPACT_ATOMS: atom_id res chain seq x y z
N PHE A 1 0.97 -3.74 5.86
CA PHE A 1 -0.48 -3.88 6.17
C PHE A 1 -0.90 -5.33 5.99
N MET A 2 -0.90 -6.12 7.07
CA MET A 2 -1.42 -7.48 7.10
C MET A 2 -2.04 -7.68 8.48
N GLY A 3 -3.37 -7.81 8.58
CA GLY A 3 -4.01 -8.01 9.89
C GLY A 3 -5.54 -7.96 9.92
N MET A 4 -6.20 -7.03 9.21
CA MET A 4 -7.68 -6.95 9.21
C MET A 4 -8.20 -6.22 7.97
N GLY A 5 -8.95 -6.93 7.12
CA GLY A 5 -9.60 -6.37 5.92
C GLY A 5 -8.68 -6.17 4.71
N GLU A 6 -9.30 -5.92 3.57
CA GLU A 6 -8.63 -5.68 2.29
C GLU A 6 -8.16 -4.22 2.17
N PRO A 7 -6.84 -3.94 2.14
CA PRO A 7 -6.33 -2.56 2.22
C PRO A 7 -6.85 -1.65 1.12
N PHE A 8 -7.07 -2.17 -0.09
CA PHE A 8 -7.55 -1.35 -1.18
C PHE A 8 -9.05 -1.00 -1.10
N HIS A 9 -9.86 -1.65 -0.26
CA HIS A 9 -11.18 -1.11 0.10
C HIS A 9 -11.09 0.25 0.81
N ASN A 10 -9.96 0.51 1.49
CA ASN A 10 -9.69 1.76 2.17
C ASN A 10 -8.51 2.52 1.52
N TYR A 11 -8.50 2.57 0.19
CA TYR A 11 -7.38 3.07 -0.61
C TYR A 11 -6.85 4.44 -0.16
N ALA A 12 -7.74 5.42 0.06
CA ALA A 12 -7.34 6.78 0.42
C ALA A 12 -6.58 6.84 1.76
N ASN A 13 -7.02 6.08 2.77
CA ASN A 13 -6.34 6.06 4.06
C ASN A 13 -5.03 5.24 3.99
N VAL A 14 -4.97 4.19 3.16
CA VAL A 14 -3.72 3.47 2.90
C VAL A 14 -2.68 4.38 2.26
N MET A 15 -3.05 5.14 1.23
CA MET A 15 -2.12 6.08 0.59
C MET A 15 -1.64 7.17 1.54
N ARG A 16 -2.54 7.77 2.33
CA ARG A 16 -2.16 8.75 3.36
C ARG A 16 -1.20 8.16 4.39
N ALA A 17 -1.43 6.92 4.82
CA ALA A 17 -0.53 6.26 5.76
C ALA A 17 0.85 6.00 5.14
N LEU A 18 0.91 5.62 3.86
CA LEU A 18 2.17 5.48 3.13
C LEU A 18 2.92 6.81 3.00
N GLU A 19 2.22 7.90 2.72
CA GLU A 19 2.79 9.25 2.72
C GLU A 19 3.43 9.55 4.08
N ILE A 20 2.69 9.43 5.18
CA ILE A 20 3.18 9.70 6.54
C ILE A 20 4.39 8.81 6.91
N PHE A 21 4.37 7.53 6.53
CA PHE A 21 5.47 6.62 6.84
C PHE A 21 6.74 6.94 6.05
N THR A 22 6.59 7.46 4.84
CA THR A 22 7.72 7.73 3.94
C THR A 22 8.18 9.18 3.97
N ASP A 23 7.42 10.06 4.64
CA ASP A 23 7.72 11.47 4.80
C ASP A 23 9.03 11.67 5.58
N GLU A 24 9.87 12.60 5.09
CA GLU A 24 11.18 12.91 5.67
C GLU A 24 11.09 13.56 7.06
N TYR A 25 10.00 14.29 7.32
CA TYR A 25 9.66 14.89 8.60
C TYR A 25 8.78 13.97 9.46
N GLY A 26 8.32 12.85 8.90
CA GLY A 26 7.58 11.80 9.58
C GLY A 26 8.50 10.66 10.07
N PHE A 27 8.14 9.43 9.71
CA PHE A 27 8.93 8.25 10.10
C PHE A 27 10.16 8.01 9.21
N ASN A 28 10.23 8.67 8.05
CA ASN A 28 11.31 8.55 7.07
C ASN A 28 11.68 7.09 6.75
N PHE A 29 10.68 6.22 6.63
CA PHE A 29 10.89 4.84 6.26
C PHE A 29 11.13 4.73 4.76
N SER A 30 12.15 3.94 4.40
CA SER A 30 12.33 3.55 3.00
C SER A 30 11.06 2.86 2.50
N GLN A 31 10.55 3.32 1.37
CA GLN A 31 9.43 2.72 0.63
C GLN A 31 9.57 1.20 0.44
N ARG A 32 10.82 0.72 0.28
CA ARG A 32 11.15 -0.71 0.11
C ARG A 32 10.95 -1.55 1.37
N ARG A 33 10.79 -0.93 2.55
CA ARG A 33 10.51 -1.63 3.82
C ARG A 33 9.01 -1.76 4.11
N ILE A 34 8.16 -1.12 3.30
CA ILE A 34 6.71 -1.16 3.50
C ILE A 34 6.10 -2.12 2.48
N THR A 35 5.22 -3.02 2.94
CA THR A 35 4.49 -3.96 2.09
C THR A 35 2.98 -3.79 2.28
N VAL A 36 2.28 -3.60 1.16
CA VAL A 36 0.82 -3.60 1.06
C VAL A 36 0.40 -4.95 0.48
N SER A 37 -0.45 -5.69 1.19
CA SER A 37 -1.00 -6.96 0.73
C SER A 37 -2.41 -6.75 0.19
N THR A 38 -2.79 -7.36 -0.93
CA THR A 38 -4.15 -7.28 -1.50
C THR A 38 -4.63 -8.65 -1.99
N SER A 39 -5.92 -8.90 -1.87
CA SER A 39 -6.61 -10.08 -2.45
C SER A 39 -6.80 -10.03 -3.96
N GLY A 40 -6.36 -8.96 -4.63
CA GLY A 40 -6.32 -8.92 -6.10
C GLY A 40 -7.29 -7.95 -6.77
N LEU A 41 -7.56 -6.80 -6.16
CA LEU A 41 -8.45 -5.79 -6.76
C LEU A 41 -7.77 -5.04 -7.92
N LEU A 42 -7.90 -5.58 -9.13
CA LEU A 42 -7.16 -5.15 -10.33
C LEU A 42 -7.23 -3.64 -10.63
N PRO A 43 -8.38 -2.94 -10.55
CA PRO A 43 -8.41 -1.49 -10.79
C PRO A 43 -7.57 -0.70 -9.78
N GLN A 44 -7.56 -1.14 -8.52
CA GLN A 44 -6.82 -0.49 -7.44
C GLN A 44 -5.33 -0.82 -7.50
N ILE A 45 -4.94 -2.04 -7.93
CA ILE A 45 -3.55 -2.38 -8.24
C ILE A 45 -3.00 -1.46 -9.33
N ARG A 46 -3.76 -1.24 -10.41
CA ARG A 46 -3.35 -0.33 -11.50
C ARG A 46 -3.20 1.10 -11.01
N LYS A 47 -4.16 1.58 -10.21
CA LYS A 47 -4.11 2.91 -9.59
C LYS A 47 -2.88 3.05 -8.69
N PHE A 48 -2.63 2.06 -7.83
CA PHE A 48 -1.48 2.01 -6.93
C PHE A 48 -0.14 2.08 -7.70
N GLY A 49 -0.06 1.39 -8.84
CA GLY A 49 1.10 1.45 -9.74
C GLY A 49 1.41 2.85 -10.30
N GLN A 50 0.44 3.76 -10.33
CA GLN A 50 0.58 5.13 -10.85
C GLN A 50 0.90 6.17 -9.77
N GLU A 51 0.77 5.81 -8.49
CA GLU A 51 1.00 6.75 -7.37
C GLU A 51 2.47 7.15 -7.25
N ARG A 52 2.74 8.37 -6.74
CA ARG A 52 4.11 8.84 -6.49
C ARG A 52 4.76 8.10 -5.33
N VAL A 53 4.00 7.84 -4.26
CA VAL A 53 4.47 7.08 -3.10
C VAL A 53 4.39 5.60 -3.43
N LYS A 54 5.53 4.92 -3.36
CA LYS A 54 5.63 3.48 -3.64
C LYS A 54 5.74 2.68 -2.35
N ALA A 55 5.29 1.43 -2.41
CA ALA A 55 5.58 0.39 -1.45
C ALA A 55 5.64 -0.95 -2.19
N ASN A 56 6.19 -1.99 -1.55
CA ASN A 56 6.11 -3.33 -2.10
C ASN A 56 4.65 -3.77 -2.13
N LEU A 57 4.24 -4.43 -3.22
CA LEU A 57 2.90 -5.00 -3.36
C LEU A 57 2.99 -6.52 -3.25
N ALA A 58 2.27 -7.10 -2.31
CA ALA A 58 2.05 -8.53 -2.20
C ALA A 58 0.62 -8.85 -2.66
N VAL A 59 0.47 -9.82 -3.56
CA VAL A 59 -0.84 -10.26 -4.05
C VAL A 59 -1.12 -11.64 -3.47
N SER A 60 -2.21 -11.76 -2.71
CA SER A 60 -2.67 -13.02 -2.13
C SER A 60 -3.45 -13.81 -3.18
N LEU A 61 -2.79 -14.79 -3.80
CA LEU A 61 -3.41 -15.75 -4.71
C LEU A 61 -3.82 -16.99 -3.92
N ASN A 62 -5.02 -16.95 -3.35
CA ASN A 62 -5.63 -18.13 -2.74
C ASN A 62 -6.67 -18.68 -3.72
N GLY A 63 -6.48 -19.92 -4.15
CA GLY A 63 -7.42 -20.67 -5.00
C GLY A 63 -8.15 -21.73 -4.19
#